data_AF-A0A9L0RIA3-F1
#
_entry.id   AF-A0A9L0RIA3-F1
#
_cell.length_a   1.000
_cell.length_b   1.000
_cell.length_c   1.000
_cell.angle_alpha   90.00
_cell.angle_beta   90.00
_cell.angle_gamma   90.00
#
_symmetry.space_group_name_H-M   'P 1'
#
loop_
_entity.id
_entity.type
_entity.pdbx_description
1 polymer ?
#
loop_
_entity_poly.entity_id
_entity_poly.type
_entity_poly.pdbx_seq_one_letter_code
_entity_poly.pdbx_strand_id
1 'polypeptide(L)'
;MKSTSIIFLTRSYWPRQLKDLLIQTIENCGFQYQEFLLSPTSLGIPNSRLRYFLIAKLQSEPLPFQAPGQVLMEFPKIESEHPEKHAIDAENQIEGKKIEPNIWSDSSRPCSGKAAILFKLETAEEIDRKHQQDSDLSVQMLKDFLEDNVDVNQYFLPPKSLLRYALLLDIVKPTCRRSMCFTKGYGSYIEGTGSVLQTAEDVQIEYIYNSLTNLSQEEKLTKLLMLKLRYFTPREIANLLGFPPDFGFPEKITVKQRYRLLGNSLNVHVVAKLIKILYE
;
A
#
# COMPACT_ATOMS: atom_id res chain seq x y z
N MET A 1 -5.49 -32.99 19.12
CA MET A 1 -4.72 -31.96 19.86
C MET A 1 -5.24 -30.60 19.44
N LYS A 2 -5.55 -29.69 20.37
CA LYS A 2 -5.86 -28.29 20.02
C LYS A 2 -4.55 -27.65 19.57
N SER A 3 -4.42 -27.32 18.29
CA SER A 3 -3.28 -26.55 17.80
C SER A 3 -3.45 -25.11 18.27
N THR A 4 -2.48 -24.60 19.03
CA THR A 4 -2.45 -23.19 19.45
C THR A 4 -1.70 -22.41 18.38
N SER A 5 -2.34 -21.36 17.87
CA SER A 5 -1.81 -20.50 16.83
C SER A 5 -1.83 -19.05 17.29
N ILE A 6 -0.77 -18.30 17.00
CA ILE A 6 -0.63 -16.89 17.37
C ILE A 6 -0.25 -16.09 16.14
N ILE A 7 -0.90 -14.94 15.93
CA ILE A 7 -0.52 -13.96 14.91
C ILE A 7 -0.18 -12.66 15.63
N PHE A 8 1.07 -12.23 15.47
CA PHE A 8 1.52 -10.91 15.90
C PHE A 8 1.51 -9.96 14.71
N LEU A 9 0.83 -8.83 14.88
CA LEU A 9 0.83 -7.73 13.93
C LEU A 9 1.43 -6.50 14.58
N THR A 10 2.45 -5.93 13.93
CA THR A 10 3.12 -4.73 14.44
C THR A 10 3.40 -3.74 13.31
N ARG A 11 3.92 -2.56 13.66
CA ARG A 11 4.37 -1.57 12.66
C ARG A 11 5.56 -2.12 11.88
N SER A 12 5.83 -1.52 10.72
CA SER A 12 6.95 -1.87 9.83
C SER A 12 8.34 -1.81 10.52
N TYR A 13 8.44 -1.07 11.63
CA TYR A 13 9.63 -1.00 12.46
C TYR A 13 9.33 -1.56 13.85
N TRP A 14 10.05 -2.61 14.21
CA TRP A 14 9.99 -3.25 15.51
C TRP A 14 11.39 -3.20 16.17
N PRO A 15 11.52 -2.68 17.41
CA PRO A 15 12.81 -2.63 18.07
C PRO A 15 13.43 -4.03 18.16
N ARG A 16 14.68 -4.17 17.72
CA ARG A 16 15.39 -5.46 17.65
C ARG A 16 15.31 -6.23 18.98
N GLN A 17 15.53 -5.55 20.10
CA GLN A 17 15.45 -6.14 21.44
C GLN A 17 14.09 -6.76 21.78
N LEU A 18 12.99 -6.10 21.41
CA LEU A 18 11.65 -6.66 21.60
C LEU A 18 11.38 -7.81 20.64
N LYS A 19 11.99 -7.79 19.44
CA LYS A 19 11.88 -8.88 18.45
C LYS A 19 12.52 -10.13 19.01
N ASP A 20 13.75 -9.99 19.45
CA ASP A 20 14.58 -11.07 19.92
C ASP A 20 13.96 -11.71 21.17
N LEU A 21 13.43 -10.87 22.09
CA LEU A 21 12.70 -11.36 23.26
C LEU A 21 11.41 -12.12 22.88
N LEU A 22 10.64 -11.61 21.92
CA LEU A 22 9.44 -12.29 21.42
C LEU A 22 9.79 -13.64 20.81
N ILE A 23 10.77 -13.67 19.89
CA ILE A 23 11.25 -14.87 19.20
C ILE A 23 11.75 -15.90 20.21
N GLN A 24 12.61 -15.49 21.15
CA GLN A 24 13.11 -16.35 22.21
C GLN A 24 11.97 -16.93 23.06
N THR A 25 10.94 -16.13 23.36
CA THR A 25 9.80 -16.59 24.15
C THR A 25 8.97 -17.64 23.40
N ILE A 26 8.66 -17.41 22.13
CA ILE A 26 7.86 -18.37 21.33
C ILE A 26 8.64 -19.66 21.08
N GLU A 27 9.96 -19.58 20.84
CA GLU A 27 10.85 -20.75 20.70
C GLU A 27 10.92 -21.55 22.00
N ASN A 28 11.09 -20.89 23.15
CA ASN A 28 11.09 -21.54 24.46
C ASN A 28 9.75 -22.21 24.79
N CYS A 29 8.65 -21.68 24.24
CA CYS A 29 7.31 -22.29 24.35
C CYS A 29 7.05 -23.39 23.31
N GLY A 30 8.03 -23.74 22.46
CA GLY A 30 7.92 -24.82 21.47
C GLY A 30 7.13 -24.45 20.20
N PHE A 31 6.93 -23.17 19.91
CA PHE A 31 6.28 -22.74 18.67
C PHE A 31 7.27 -22.72 17.50
N GLN A 32 6.81 -23.20 16.34
CA GLN A 32 7.42 -22.88 15.05
C GLN A 32 6.84 -21.58 14.53
N TYR A 33 7.64 -20.76 13.86
CA TYR A 33 7.20 -19.46 13.37
C TYR A 33 7.78 -19.10 12.02
N GLN A 34 7.16 -18.12 11.37
CA GLN A 34 7.68 -17.44 10.20
C GLN A 34 7.40 -15.93 10.29
N GLU A 35 8.42 -15.13 9.99
CA GLU A 35 8.34 -13.67 9.90
C GLU A 35 8.02 -13.24 8.46
N PHE A 36 7.22 -12.19 8.32
CA PHE A 36 6.86 -11.59 7.04
C PHE A 36 6.86 -10.06 7.09
N LEU A 37 7.12 -9.43 5.94
CA LEU A 37 6.96 -7.99 5.73
C LEU A 37 6.14 -7.77 4.46
N LEU A 38 4.82 -7.65 4.62
CA LEU A 38 3.85 -7.73 3.51
C LEU A 38 3.09 -6.42 3.33
N SER A 39 2.70 -6.15 2.09
CA SER A 39 1.85 -5.01 1.69
C SER A 39 0.62 -5.53 0.94
N PRO A 40 -0.56 -4.87 1.05
CA PRO A 40 -1.75 -5.23 0.29
C PRO A 40 -1.56 -5.24 -1.23
N THR A 41 -0.57 -4.50 -1.73
CA THR A 41 -0.16 -4.51 -3.14
C THR A 41 0.20 -5.92 -3.64
N SER A 42 0.75 -6.79 -2.78
CA SER A 42 1.03 -8.19 -3.12
C SER A 42 -0.23 -9.05 -3.32
N LEU A 43 -1.41 -8.53 -2.96
CA LEU A 43 -2.72 -9.15 -3.19
C LEU A 43 -3.55 -8.36 -4.23
N GLY A 44 -2.89 -7.53 -5.04
CA GLY A 44 -3.57 -6.75 -6.08
C GLY A 44 -4.43 -5.60 -5.54
N ILE A 45 -4.18 -5.12 -4.31
CA ILE A 45 -4.90 -3.99 -3.71
C ILE A 45 -4.08 -2.70 -3.89
N PRO A 46 -4.65 -1.61 -4.45
CA PRO A 46 -3.92 -0.37 -4.76
C PRO A 46 -3.64 0.50 -3.53
N ASN A 47 -3.14 -0.08 -2.44
CA ASN A 47 -2.73 0.64 -1.23
C ASN A 47 -1.41 0.11 -0.65
N SER A 48 -0.40 0.97 -0.59
CA SER A 48 0.87 0.66 0.07
C SER A 48 0.67 0.64 1.58
N ARG A 49 0.82 -0.53 2.22
CA ARG A 49 0.72 -0.66 3.69
C ARG A 49 1.63 -1.77 4.22
N LEU A 50 2.93 -1.61 4.00
CA LEU A 50 3.94 -2.57 4.43
C LEU A 50 3.90 -2.76 5.96
N ARG A 51 3.70 -3.98 6.44
CA ARG A 51 3.61 -4.32 7.87
C ARG A 51 4.35 -5.60 8.18
N TYR A 52 4.91 -5.65 9.38
CA TYR A 52 5.54 -6.84 9.91
C TYR A 52 4.45 -7.78 10.45
N PHE A 53 4.57 -9.05 10.11
CA PHE A 53 3.74 -10.12 10.63
C PHE A 53 4.63 -11.24 11.14
N LEU A 54 4.23 -11.86 12.24
CA LEU A 54 4.78 -13.14 12.69
C LEU A 54 3.61 -14.09 12.92
N ILE A 55 3.63 -15.22 12.23
CA ILE A 55 2.69 -16.32 12.49
C ILE A 55 3.45 -17.42 13.22
N ALA A 56 2.84 -17.99 14.25
CA ALA A 56 3.43 -19.04 15.06
C ALA A 56 2.41 -20.17 15.31
N LYS A 57 2.87 -21.42 15.26
CA LYS A 57 2.08 -22.63 15.47
C LYS A 57 2.79 -23.55 16.46
N LEU A 58 2.07 -24.01 17.47
CA LEU A 58 2.59 -24.97 18.43
C LEU A 58 2.61 -26.37 17.79
N GLN A 59 3.78 -26.79 17.30
CA GLN A 59 3.99 -28.08 16.65
C GLN A 59 5.49 -28.44 16.65
N SER A 60 5.80 -29.73 16.52
CA SER A 60 7.18 -30.23 16.48
C SER A 60 7.86 -29.99 15.13
N GLU A 61 7.13 -30.20 14.03
CA GLU A 61 7.66 -30.06 12.68
C GLU A 61 7.70 -28.59 12.23
N PRO A 62 8.73 -28.14 11.50
CA PRO A 62 8.78 -26.81 10.89
C PRO A 62 7.56 -26.52 9.99
N LEU A 63 7.24 -25.24 9.78
CA LEU A 63 6.23 -24.86 8.78
C LEU A 63 6.77 -25.22 7.38
N PRO A 64 5.93 -25.72 6.43
CA PRO A 64 6.39 -26.13 5.10
C PRO A 64 7.10 -25.03 4.30
N PHE A 65 6.79 -23.77 4.63
CA PHE A 65 7.34 -22.56 4.02
C PHE A 65 8.31 -21.82 4.95
N GLN A 66 8.79 -22.47 6.01
CA GLN A 66 9.70 -21.85 6.97
C GLN A 66 11.04 -21.55 6.29
N ALA A 67 11.47 -20.29 6.42
CA ALA A 67 12.75 -19.77 5.99
C ALA A 67 13.48 -19.22 7.23
N PRO A 68 14.25 -20.05 7.96
CA PRO A 68 14.86 -19.68 9.23
C PRO A 68 15.73 -18.42 9.11
N GLY A 69 15.53 -17.47 10.03
CA GLY A 69 16.28 -16.21 10.06
C GLY A 69 15.95 -15.22 8.93
N GLN A 70 15.01 -15.55 8.04
CA GLN A 70 14.60 -14.69 6.93
C GLN A 70 13.21 -14.12 7.17
N VAL A 71 13.04 -12.83 6.82
CA VAL A 71 11.73 -12.17 6.76
C VAL A 71 11.22 -12.27 5.33
N LEU A 72 10.12 -12.99 5.12
CA LEU A 72 9.55 -13.18 3.79
C LEU A 72 8.81 -11.91 3.33
N MET A 73 9.13 -11.45 2.12
CA MET A 73 8.53 -10.25 1.52
C MET A 73 7.29 -10.57 0.66
N GLU A 74 7.00 -11.85 0.46
CA GLU A 74 5.90 -12.36 -0.36
C GLU A 74 5.18 -13.49 0.37
N PHE A 75 3.96 -13.79 -0.08
CA PHE A 75 3.22 -14.94 0.42
C PHE A 75 3.85 -16.24 -0.10
N PRO A 76 3.91 -17.31 0.72
CA PRO A 76 4.34 -18.61 0.25
C PRO A 76 3.41 -19.14 -0.84
N LYS A 77 3.98 -19.76 -1.87
CA LYS A 77 3.23 -20.51 -2.88
C LYS A 77 2.83 -21.86 -2.27
N ILE A 78 1.65 -21.93 -1.67
CA ILE A 78 1.09 -23.20 -1.23
C ILE A 78 0.59 -23.92 -2.49
N GLU A 79 1.03 -25.16 -2.73
CA GLU A 79 0.70 -25.98 -3.91
C GLU A 79 -0.79 -26.40 -4.01
N SER A 80 -1.71 -25.68 -3.37
CA SER A 80 -3.13 -26.04 -3.27
C SER A 80 -4.04 -25.34 -4.30
N GLU A 81 -3.50 -24.62 -5.28
CA GLU A 81 -4.26 -24.19 -6.44
C GLU A 81 -4.11 -25.24 -7.56
N HIS A 82 -4.96 -26.28 -7.51
CA HIS A 82 -5.21 -27.10 -8.69
C HIS A 82 -5.78 -26.20 -9.79
N PRO A 83 -5.08 -25.99 -10.92
CA PRO A 83 -5.71 -25.39 -12.08
C PRO A 83 -6.66 -26.44 -12.65
N GLU A 84 -7.95 -26.12 -12.74
CA GLU A 84 -8.90 -26.90 -13.53
C GLU A 84 -8.31 -27.07 -14.93
N LYS A 85 -8.01 -28.32 -15.29
CA LYS A 85 -7.47 -28.71 -16.58
C LYS A 85 -8.55 -28.50 -17.65
N HIS A 86 -8.59 -27.32 -18.25
CA HIS A 86 -9.08 -27.18 -19.61
C HIS A 86 -7.89 -27.33 -20.56
N ALA A 87 -7.76 -28.55 -21.08
CA ALA A 87 -6.83 -28.88 -22.14
C ALA A 87 -7.20 -28.11 -23.41
N ILE A 88 -6.28 -27.28 -23.89
CA ILE A 88 -6.13 -27.00 -25.32
C ILE A 88 -4.64 -27.10 -25.63
N ASP A 89 -4.33 -28.09 -26.45
CA ASP A 89 -3.02 -28.41 -26.98
C ASP A 89 -2.43 -27.24 -27.78
N ALA A 90 -1.17 -26.92 -27.52
CA ALA A 90 -0.24 -26.38 -28.51
C ALA A 90 1.19 -26.54 -27.99
N GLU A 91 1.84 -27.61 -28.44
CA GLU A 91 3.28 -27.79 -28.36
C GLU A 91 3.98 -26.62 -29.07
N ASN A 92 5.02 -26.06 -28.45
CA ASN A 92 6.23 -25.65 -29.16
C ASN A 92 7.41 -25.55 -28.19
N GLN A 93 8.40 -26.40 -28.44
CA GLN A 93 9.71 -26.44 -27.79
C GLN A 93 10.54 -25.23 -28.22
N ILE A 94 11.19 -24.51 -27.29
CA ILE A 94 12.52 -23.91 -27.52
C ILE A 94 13.33 -23.97 -26.22
N GLU A 95 14.56 -24.47 -26.36
CA GLU A 95 15.56 -24.80 -25.35
C GLU A 95 16.14 -23.62 -24.55
N GLY A 96 16.31 -23.87 -23.25
CA GLY A 96 17.50 -23.62 -22.42
C GLY A 96 18.35 -22.36 -22.62
N LYS A 97 18.38 -21.51 -21.60
CA LYS A 97 19.63 -20.91 -21.08
C LYS A 97 19.51 -20.55 -19.59
N LYS A 98 20.39 -21.16 -18.79
CA LYS A 98 20.67 -20.84 -17.39
C LYS A 98 21.21 -19.41 -17.29
N ILE A 99 20.70 -18.62 -16.36
CA ILE A 99 21.36 -17.39 -15.89
C ILE A 99 21.36 -17.43 -14.35
N GLU A 100 22.56 -17.39 -13.79
CA GLU A 100 22.87 -17.38 -12.36
C GLU A 100 22.44 -16.05 -11.69
N PRO A 101 22.27 -16.01 -10.35
CA PRO A 101 21.79 -14.83 -9.65
C PRO A 101 22.93 -13.82 -9.45
N ASN A 102 22.84 -12.66 -10.11
CA ASN A 102 23.81 -11.58 -9.91
C ASN A 102 23.53 -10.82 -8.61
N ILE A 103 24.55 -10.82 -7.76
CA ILE A 103 24.74 -10.06 -6.54
C ILE A 103 24.70 -8.55 -6.87
N TRP A 104 23.79 -7.79 -6.22
CA TRP A 104 23.75 -6.33 -6.34
C TRP A 104 24.70 -5.71 -5.31
N SER A 105 25.94 -5.44 -5.74
CA SER A 105 26.89 -4.62 -5.00
C SER A 105 26.86 -3.19 -5.51
N ASP A 106 26.68 -2.30 -4.53
CA ASP A 106 26.74 -0.84 -4.58
C ASP A 106 27.94 -0.31 -5.38
N SER A 107 27.69 0.56 -6.37
CA SER A 107 28.69 1.48 -6.88
C SER A 107 28.06 2.72 -7.53
N SER A 108 28.33 3.84 -6.88
CA SER A 108 28.12 5.22 -7.30
C SER A 108 28.66 5.50 -8.71
N ARG A 109 27.80 6.07 -9.57
CA ARG A 109 28.23 6.81 -10.78
C ARG A 109 27.46 8.12 -10.94
N PRO A 110 28.14 9.20 -11.38
CA PRO A 110 27.59 10.54 -11.37
C PRO A 110 26.74 10.80 -12.61
N CYS A 111 25.48 11.21 -12.42
CA CYS A 111 24.61 11.57 -13.53
C CYS A 111 24.86 13.01 -13.99
N SER A 112 25.35 13.08 -15.23
CA SER A 112 25.50 14.28 -16.05
C SER A 112 24.15 14.93 -16.35
N GLY A 113 24.16 16.26 -16.46
CA GLY A 113 23.00 17.11 -16.41
C GLY A 113 22.04 16.97 -17.60
N LYS A 114 20.77 16.87 -17.25
CA LYS A 114 19.64 17.53 -17.93
C LYS A 114 18.62 17.86 -16.84
N ALA A 115 18.53 19.13 -16.50
CA ALA A 115 17.63 19.65 -15.48
C ALA A 115 16.18 19.45 -15.94
N ALA A 116 15.53 18.40 -15.45
CA ALA A 116 14.08 18.32 -15.45
C ALA A 116 13.58 19.32 -14.40
N ILE A 117 12.80 20.30 -14.84
CA ILE A 117 12.10 21.21 -13.93
C ILE A 117 11.17 20.33 -13.09
N LEU A 118 11.49 20.21 -11.80
CA LEU A 118 10.84 19.33 -10.84
C LEU A 118 9.50 19.95 -10.44
N PHE A 119 8.47 19.69 -11.23
CA PHE A 119 7.12 20.09 -10.88
C PHE A 119 6.63 19.14 -9.80
N LYS A 120 6.35 19.69 -8.60
CA LYS A 120 6.26 18.93 -7.34
C LYS A 120 7.65 18.46 -6.90
N LEU A 121 7.93 18.41 -5.59
CA LEU A 121 9.28 18.12 -5.06
C LEU A 121 9.71 16.64 -5.28
N GLU A 122 9.20 15.98 -6.31
CA GLU A 122 9.37 14.55 -6.57
C GLU A 122 10.59 14.29 -7.46
N THR A 123 11.46 13.37 -7.07
CA THR A 123 12.62 13.01 -7.89
C THR A 123 12.20 12.25 -9.16
N ALA A 124 13.07 12.25 -10.17
CA ALA A 124 12.82 11.45 -11.39
C ALA A 124 12.62 9.96 -11.08
N GLU A 125 13.33 9.44 -10.08
CA GLU A 125 13.18 8.07 -9.58
C GLU A 125 11.80 7.83 -8.95
N GLU A 126 11.28 8.80 -8.20
CA GLU A 126 9.94 8.70 -7.60
C GLU A 126 8.84 8.71 -8.66
N ILE A 127 9.00 9.51 -9.71
CA ILE A 127 8.07 9.58 -10.84
C ILE A 127 8.07 8.25 -11.60
N ASP A 128 9.25 7.73 -11.96
CA ASP A 128 9.38 6.45 -12.65
C ASP A 128 8.78 5.30 -11.84
N ARG A 129 9.07 5.25 -10.53
CA ARG A 129 8.48 4.27 -9.61
C ARG A 129 6.95 4.33 -9.60
N LYS A 130 6.37 5.53 -9.56
CA LYS A 130 4.91 5.70 -9.58
C LYS A 130 4.29 5.23 -10.90
N HIS A 131 4.94 5.54 -12.02
CA HIS A 131 4.51 5.05 -13.33
C HIS A 131 4.58 3.53 -13.42
N GLN A 132 5.64 2.90 -12.90
CA GLN A 132 5.75 1.45 -12.85
C GLN A 132 4.63 0.83 -12.02
N GLN A 133 4.34 1.39 -10.83
CA GLN A 133 3.25 0.94 -9.98
C GLN A 133 1.87 1.08 -10.66
N ASP A 134 1.61 2.21 -11.32
CA ASP A 134 0.35 2.44 -12.04
C ASP A 134 0.21 1.55 -13.30
N SER A 135 1.33 1.02 -13.82
CA SER A 135 1.36 0.12 -14.98
C SER A 135 1.18 -1.36 -14.63
N ASP A 136 1.22 -1.72 -13.34
CA ASP A 136 1.04 -3.09 -12.88
C ASP A 136 -0.42 -3.53 -12.98
N LEU A 137 -0.74 -4.30 -14.02
CA LEU A 137 -2.10 -4.77 -14.30
C LEU A 137 -2.62 -5.80 -13.28
N SER A 138 -1.75 -6.40 -12.46
CA SER A 138 -2.16 -7.33 -11.40
C SER A 138 -2.82 -6.61 -10.22
N VAL A 139 -2.66 -5.30 -10.12
CA VAL A 139 -3.26 -4.46 -9.07
C VAL A 139 -4.53 -3.80 -9.58
N GLN A 140 -5.62 -3.86 -8.80
CA GLN A 140 -6.89 -3.23 -9.13
C GLN A 140 -6.78 -1.70 -9.22
N MET A 141 -7.74 -1.05 -9.88
CA MET A 141 -7.77 0.42 -9.95
C MET A 141 -8.44 0.99 -8.70
N LEU A 142 -8.06 2.21 -8.32
CA LEU A 142 -8.67 2.89 -7.18
C LEU A 142 -10.18 3.06 -7.31
N LYS A 143 -10.69 3.28 -8.54
CA LYS A 143 -12.12 3.43 -8.83
C LYS A 143 -12.96 2.29 -8.29
N ASP A 144 -12.41 1.07 -8.23
CA ASP A 144 -13.10 -0.13 -7.77
C ASP A 144 -13.36 -0.09 -6.23
N PHE A 145 -12.75 0.88 -5.53
CA PHE A 145 -12.86 1.10 -4.09
C PHE A 145 -13.54 2.43 -3.73
N LEU A 146 -13.86 3.27 -4.71
CA LEU A 146 -14.49 4.59 -4.50
C LEU A 146 -16.00 4.45 -4.30
N GLU A 147 -16.61 5.45 -3.66
CA GLU A 147 -18.07 5.52 -3.49
C GLU A 147 -18.71 6.43 -4.54
N ASP A 148 -19.78 5.96 -5.21
CA ASP A 148 -20.47 6.73 -6.25
C ASP A 148 -21.40 7.83 -5.69
N ASN A 149 -22.02 7.61 -4.52
CA ASN A 149 -23.12 8.41 -4.00
C ASN A 149 -22.77 9.16 -2.69
N VAL A 150 -21.60 9.79 -2.64
CA VAL A 150 -21.18 10.57 -1.46
C VAL A 150 -21.19 12.06 -1.78
N ASP A 151 -21.62 12.87 -0.82
CA ASP A 151 -21.37 14.30 -0.85
C ASP A 151 -19.86 14.56 -0.77
N VAL A 152 -19.23 14.65 -1.94
CA VAL A 152 -17.78 14.86 -2.10
C VAL A 152 -17.33 16.23 -1.58
N ASN A 153 -18.26 17.19 -1.46
CA ASN A 153 -17.92 18.57 -1.10
C ASN A 153 -17.30 18.65 0.31
N GLN A 154 -17.78 17.81 1.23
CA GLN A 154 -17.26 17.77 2.60
C GLN A 154 -15.81 17.25 2.70
N TYR A 155 -15.30 16.61 1.65
CA TYR A 155 -13.98 16.01 1.62
C TYR A 155 -12.96 16.81 0.80
N PHE A 156 -13.35 17.92 0.18
CA PHE A 156 -12.40 18.76 -0.55
C PHE A 156 -11.31 19.32 0.36
N LEU A 157 -10.10 19.42 -0.19
CA LEU A 157 -8.99 20.01 0.53
C LEU A 157 -9.26 21.51 0.74
N PRO A 158 -9.11 22.02 1.98
CA PRO A 158 -9.28 23.45 2.25
C PRO A 158 -8.30 24.31 1.43
N PRO A 159 -8.70 25.49 0.93
CA PRO A 159 -7.83 26.40 0.16
C PRO A 159 -6.47 26.68 0.80
N LYS A 160 -6.45 26.90 2.12
CA LYS A 160 -5.21 27.13 2.88
C LYS A 160 -4.26 25.92 2.84
N SER A 161 -4.81 24.71 2.87
CA SER A 161 -4.04 23.47 2.79
C SER A 161 -3.51 23.26 1.37
N LEU A 162 -4.31 23.53 0.35
CA LEU A 162 -3.86 23.45 -1.06
C LEU A 162 -2.66 24.35 -1.31
N LEU A 163 -2.73 25.64 -0.96
CA LEU A 163 -1.63 26.57 -1.18
C LEU A 163 -0.35 26.18 -0.42
N ARG A 164 -0.49 25.75 0.83
CA ARG A 164 0.65 25.44 1.69
C ARG A 164 1.34 24.13 1.31
N TYR A 165 0.57 23.13 0.89
CA TYR A 165 1.06 21.76 0.76
C TYR A 165 0.99 21.20 -0.67
N ALA A 166 0.60 22.00 -1.67
CA ALA A 166 0.48 21.56 -3.07
C ALA A 166 1.67 20.72 -3.56
N LEU A 167 2.90 21.15 -3.27
CA LEU A 167 4.12 20.47 -3.74
C LEU A 167 4.44 19.17 -2.98
N LEU A 168 3.73 18.87 -1.89
CA LEU A 168 3.93 17.69 -1.02
C LEU A 168 2.81 16.65 -1.14
N LEU A 169 1.70 16.97 -1.83
CA LEU A 169 0.54 16.10 -1.93
C LEU A 169 0.82 14.92 -2.85
N ASP A 170 0.74 13.67 -2.39
CA ASP A 170 0.61 12.56 -3.35
C ASP A 170 -0.80 12.56 -3.95
N ILE A 171 -0.92 12.93 -5.23
CA ILE A 171 -2.19 13.01 -5.94
C ILE A 171 -2.36 11.75 -6.78
N VAL A 172 -3.53 11.14 -6.67
CA VAL A 172 -3.94 9.95 -7.44
C VAL A 172 -5.25 10.23 -8.19
N LYS A 173 -5.47 9.49 -9.28
CA LYS A 173 -6.71 9.52 -10.08
C LYS A 173 -7.48 8.21 -9.88
N PRO A 174 -8.78 8.14 -10.19
CA PRO A 174 -9.55 6.89 -10.08
C PRO A 174 -8.94 5.72 -10.87
N THR A 175 -8.23 5.98 -11.95
CA THR A 175 -7.56 4.97 -12.78
C THR A 175 -6.19 4.54 -12.26
N CYS A 176 -5.65 5.21 -11.24
CA CYS A 176 -4.37 4.82 -10.64
C CYS A 176 -4.50 3.45 -9.93
N ARG A 177 -3.40 2.72 -9.89
CA ARG A 177 -3.27 1.39 -9.24
C ARG A 177 -2.39 1.45 -8.00
N ARG A 178 -2.24 2.64 -7.42
CA ARG A 178 -1.47 2.88 -6.19
C ARG A 178 -2.12 3.94 -5.31
N SER A 179 -1.78 3.88 -4.03
CA SER A 179 -1.93 4.97 -3.07
C SER A 179 -0.93 4.80 -1.94
N MET A 180 -0.61 5.89 -1.23
CA MET A 180 0.23 5.86 -0.04
C MET A 180 -0.49 5.25 1.17
N CYS A 181 0.29 4.87 2.18
CA CYS A 181 -0.25 4.35 3.43
C CYS A 181 -1.11 5.41 4.15
N PHE A 182 -2.37 5.10 4.41
CA PHE A 182 -3.21 5.93 5.27
C PHE A 182 -2.80 5.78 6.74
N THR A 183 -2.43 6.90 7.36
CA THR A 183 -2.04 6.95 8.77
C THR A 183 -3.18 7.49 9.63
N LYS A 184 -3.06 7.36 10.95
CA LYS A 184 -4.03 7.91 11.92
C LYS A 184 -4.22 9.43 11.81
N GLY A 185 -3.30 10.13 11.15
CA GLY A 185 -3.31 11.58 10.96
C GLY A 185 -4.03 12.05 9.69
N TYR A 186 -4.47 11.12 8.84
CA TYR A 186 -5.14 11.46 7.57
C TYR A 186 -6.37 12.36 7.79
N GLY A 187 -6.54 13.36 6.92
CA GLY A 187 -7.56 14.40 7.04
C GLY A 187 -7.30 15.45 8.14
N SER A 188 -6.27 15.29 8.98
CA SER A 188 -5.85 16.28 9.98
C SER A 188 -4.48 16.88 9.67
N TYR A 189 -3.55 16.06 9.18
CA TYR A 189 -2.24 16.46 8.68
C TYR A 189 -2.17 16.11 7.21
N ILE A 190 -1.40 16.87 6.43
CA ILE A 190 -1.29 16.67 4.99
C ILE A 190 -0.12 15.74 4.66
N GLU A 191 1.09 16.19 4.97
CA GLU A 191 2.32 15.51 4.59
C GLU A 191 2.42 14.10 5.20
N GLY A 192 2.73 13.12 4.34
CA GLY A 192 3.02 11.74 4.75
C GLY A 192 1.86 10.96 5.37
N THR A 193 0.61 11.43 5.24
CA THR A 193 -0.54 10.76 5.87
C THR A 193 -1.38 9.89 4.95
N GLY A 194 -1.19 10.00 3.64
CA GLY A 194 -1.94 9.29 2.62
C GLY A 194 -2.07 10.12 1.34
N SER A 195 -2.50 9.49 0.25
CA SER A 195 -2.77 10.18 -1.01
C SER A 195 -4.06 10.99 -0.96
N VAL A 196 -4.23 11.93 -1.89
CA VAL A 196 -5.48 12.65 -2.15
C VAL A 196 -5.97 12.38 -3.56
N LEU A 197 -7.28 12.37 -3.75
CA LEU A 197 -7.91 12.00 -5.01
C LEU A 197 -8.22 13.25 -5.84
N GLN A 198 -7.79 13.26 -7.10
CA GLN A 198 -8.28 14.19 -8.11
C GLN A 198 -9.63 13.70 -8.65
N THR A 199 -10.64 14.56 -8.63
CA THR A 199 -11.99 14.24 -9.15
C THR A 199 -12.33 14.96 -10.47
N ALA A 200 -11.54 15.95 -10.87
CA ALA A 200 -11.69 16.58 -12.19
C ALA A 200 -11.12 15.65 -13.29
N GLU A 201 -11.93 15.29 -14.29
CA GLU A 201 -11.53 14.37 -15.36
C GLU A 201 -10.68 15.05 -16.44
N ASP A 202 -11.03 16.28 -16.84
CA ASP A 202 -10.42 16.98 -17.98
C ASP A 202 -9.19 17.83 -17.65
N VAL A 203 -8.58 17.63 -16.48
CA VAL A 203 -7.46 18.46 -16.01
C VAL A 203 -6.21 17.61 -15.81
N GLN A 204 -5.12 17.97 -16.50
CA GLN A 204 -3.83 17.33 -16.28
C GLN A 204 -3.10 17.96 -15.10
N ILE A 205 -2.57 17.12 -14.19
CA ILE A 205 -1.87 17.57 -12.99
C ILE A 205 -0.63 18.35 -13.41
N GLU A 206 0.10 17.82 -14.39
CA GLU A 206 1.33 18.38 -14.92
C GLU A 206 1.08 19.78 -15.46
N TYR A 207 0.01 19.97 -16.24
CA TYR A 207 -0.36 21.29 -16.77
C TYR A 207 -0.59 22.31 -15.64
N ILE A 208 -1.33 21.93 -14.59
CA ILE A 208 -1.60 22.81 -13.46
C ILE A 208 -0.30 23.18 -12.75
N TYR A 209 0.52 22.20 -12.36
CA TYR A 209 1.75 22.45 -11.61
C TYR A 209 2.79 23.22 -12.43
N ASN A 210 2.86 22.99 -13.75
CA ASN A 210 3.74 23.73 -14.65
C ASN A 210 3.38 25.22 -14.72
N SER A 211 2.08 25.51 -14.67
CA SER A 211 1.57 26.87 -14.71
C SER A 211 1.71 27.63 -13.39
N LEU A 212 2.08 27.00 -12.27
CA LEU A 212 2.16 27.67 -10.96
C LEU A 212 3.36 28.61 -10.80
N THR A 213 4.35 28.51 -11.68
CA THR A 213 5.55 29.34 -11.63
C THR A 213 5.21 30.82 -11.84
N ASN A 214 5.79 31.70 -11.04
CA ASN A 214 5.60 33.16 -11.10
C ASN A 214 4.17 33.70 -10.90
N LEU A 215 3.19 32.86 -10.51
CA LEU A 215 1.83 33.29 -10.19
C LEU A 215 1.72 33.84 -8.74
N SER A 216 0.77 34.75 -8.55
CA SER A 216 0.32 35.20 -7.22
C SER A 216 -0.34 34.06 -6.44
N GLN A 217 -0.52 34.22 -5.13
CA GLN A 217 -1.16 33.20 -4.29
C GLN A 217 -2.63 32.95 -4.70
N GLU A 218 -3.36 33.98 -5.12
CA GLU A 218 -4.76 33.86 -5.53
C GLU A 218 -4.90 33.11 -6.87
N GLU A 219 -4.01 33.40 -7.83
CA GLU A 219 -3.96 32.70 -9.11
C GLU A 219 -3.55 31.24 -8.94
N LYS A 220 -2.55 30.96 -8.08
CA LYS A 220 -2.17 29.58 -7.72
C LYS A 220 -3.32 28.82 -7.13
N LEU A 221 -4.05 29.42 -6.18
CA LEU A 221 -5.20 28.79 -5.57
C LEU A 221 -6.28 28.47 -6.62
N THR A 222 -6.58 29.43 -7.50
CA THR A 222 -7.57 29.26 -8.57
C THR A 222 -7.20 28.07 -9.47
N LYS A 223 -5.92 27.96 -9.86
CA LYS A 223 -5.41 26.82 -10.64
C LYS A 223 -5.50 25.50 -9.87
N LEU A 224 -5.12 25.48 -8.60
CA LEU A 224 -5.16 24.27 -7.77
C LEU A 224 -6.60 23.78 -7.53
N LEU A 225 -7.56 24.69 -7.38
CA LEU A 225 -8.98 24.36 -7.21
C LEU A 225 -9.56 23.66 -8.45
N MET A 226 -8.99 23.89 -9.65
CA MET A 226 -9.42 23.19 -10.88
C MET A 226 -9.23 21.68 -10.79
N LEU A 227 -8.27 21.19 -9.98
CA LEU A 227 -8.03 19.76 -9.79
C LEU A 227 -9.14 19.08 -8.96
N LYS A 228 -9.96 19.85 -8.23
CA LYS A 228 -11.00 19.33 -7.31
C LYS A 228 -10.46 18.20 -6.42
N LEU A 229 -9.35 18.48 -5.73
CA LEU A 229 -8.69 17.51 -4.85
C LEU A 229 -9.52 17.27 -3.60
N ARG A 230 -9.79 16.00 -3.28
CA ARG A 230 -10.45 15.58 -2.05
C ARG A 230 -9.67 14.52 -1.30
N TYR A 231 -9.95 14.40 -0.01
CA TYR A 231 -9.57 13.23 0.77
C TYR A 231 -10.41 12.01 0.33
N PHE A 232 -9.83 10.83 0.50
CA PHE A 232 -10.59 9.58 0.50
C PHE A 232 -11.52 9.57 1.70
N THR A 233 -12.77 9.14 1.53
CA THR A 233 -13.71 9.02 2.64
C THR A 233 -13.25 7.91 3.59
N PRO A 234 -13.74 7.90 4.86
CA PRO A 234 -13.48 6.76 5.74
C PRO A 234 -13.95 5.42 5.16
N ARG A 235 -15.02 5.39 4.37
CA ARG A 235 -15.55 4.16 3.79
C ARG A 235 -14.69 3.69 2.62
N GLU A 236 -14.19 4.59 1.77
CA GLU A 236 -13.22 4.26 0.72
C GLU A 236 -11.90 3.72 1.30
N ILE A 237 -11.38 4.31 2.39
CA ILE A 237 -10.21 3.77 3.08
C ILE A 237 -10.51 2.39 3.66
N ALA A 238 -11.70 2.19 4.24
CA ALA A 238 -12.11 0.88 4.75
C ALA A 238 -12.19 -0.17 3.62
N ASN A 239 -12.66 0.20 2.43
CA ASN A 239 -12.65 -0.66 1.24
C ASN A 239 -11.22 -1.06 0.86
N LEU A 240 -10.28 -0.11 0.78
CA LEU A 240 -8.86 -0.37 0.51
C LEU A 240 -8.19 -1.23 1.60
N LEU A 241 -8.71 -1.19 2.82
CA LEU A 241 -8.27 -2.06 3.92
C LEU A 241 -8.97 -3.44 3.92
N GLY A 242 -9.85 -3.71 2.97
CA GLY A 242 -10.55 -5.00 2.84
C GLY A 242 -11.68 -5.22 3.86
N PHE A 243 -12.19 -4.15 4.49
CA PHE A 243 -13.36 -4.27 5.36
C PHE A 243 -14.61 -4.55 4.53
N PRO A 244 -15.52 -5.41 5.03
CA PRO A 244 -16.68 -5.83 4.26
C PRO A 244 -17.65 -4.65 4.00
N PRO A 245 -18.57 -4.78 3.01
CA PRO A 245 -19.47 -3.69 2.63
C PRO A 245 -20.38 -3.19 3.76
N ASP A 246 -20.77 -4.09 4.67
CA ASP A 246 -21.61 -3.82 5.85
C ASP A 246 -20.84 -3.16 7.01
N PHE A 247 -19.50 -3.09 6.94
CA PHE A 247 -18.71 -2.38 7.94
C PHE A 247 -19.07 -0.89 7.96
N GLY A 248 -19.33 -0.37 9.15
CA GLY A 248 -19.72 1.01 9.33
C GLY A 248 -19.26 1.54 10.68
N PHE A 249 -19.39 2.85 10.84
CA PHE A 249 -19.15 3.51 12.12
C PHE A 249 -20.48 3.96 12.72
N PRO A 250 -20.65 3.83 14.04
CA PRO A 250 -21.78 4.47 14.72
C PRO A 250 -21.83 5.97 14.40
N GLU A 251 -23.03 6.54 14.29
CA GLU A 251 -23.25 7.94 13.90
C GLU A 251 -22.47 8.94 14.75
N LYS A 252 -22.38 8.67 16.07
CA LYS A 252 -21.63 9.48 17.04
C LYS A 252 -20.12 9.59 16.77
N ILE A 253 -19.55 8.72 15.93
CA ILE A 253 -18.12 8.71 15.64
C ILE A 253 -17.83 9.71 14.52
N THR A 254 -17.11 10.77 14.88
CA THR A 254 -16.72 11.85 13.96
C THR A 254 -15.78 11.35 12.86
N VAL A 255 -15.78 12.01 11.69
CA VAL A 255 -14.89 11.68 10.56
C VAL A 255 -13.41 11.60 10.99
N LYS A 256 -12.95 12.54 11.82
CA LYS A 256 -11.58 12.55 12.37
C LYS A 256 -11.28 11.29 13.20
N GLN A 257 -12.24 10.83 14.01
CA GLN A 257 -12.08 9.59 14.77
C GLN A 257 -12.06 8.37 13.84
N ARG A 258 -12.89 8.35 12.79
CA ARG A 258 -12.92 7.26 11.80
C ARG A 258 -11.55 7.12 11.10
N TYR A 259 -10.96 8.21 10.61
CA TYR A 259 -9.60 8.18 10.05
C TYR A 259 -8.56 7.70 11.05
N ARG A 260 -8.64 8.14 12.32
CA ARG A 260 -7.71 7.69 13.36
C ARG A 260 -7.81 6.18 13.61
N LEU A 261 -9.02 5.63 13.63
CA LEU A 261 -9.27 4.20 13.81
C LEU A 261 -8.74 3.40 12.61
N LEU A 262 -9.11 3.77 11.38
CA LEU A 262 -8.66 3.09 10.16
C LEU A 262 -7.14 3.19 9.96
N GLY A 263 -6.54 4.35 10.25
CA GLY A 263 -5.10 4.55 10.15
C GLY A 263 -4.30 3.66 11.09
N ASN A 264 -4.86 3.28 12.24
CA ASN A 264 -4.28 2.30 13.18
C ASN A 264 -4.67 0.85 12.87
N SER A 265 -5.60 0.63 11.95
CA SER A 265 -6.11 -0.69 11.60
C SER A 265 -5.11 -1.49 10.74
N LEU A 266 -5.58 -2.62 10.23
CA LEU A 266 -4.84 -3.56 9.39
C LEU A 266 -5.53 -3.71 8.03
N ASN A 267 -4.88 -4.43 7.10
CA ASN A 267 -5.55 -4.88 5.90
C ASN A 267 -6.10 -6.29 6.14
N VAL A 268 -7.43 -6.45 6.00
CA VAL A 268 -8.17 -7.66 6.32
C VAL A 268 -7.75 -8.82 5.41
N HIS A 269 -7.57 -8.58 4.11
CA HIS A 269 -7.19 -9.62 3.15
C HIS A 269 -5.79 -10.19 3.41
N VAL A 270 -4.82 -9.34 3.76
CA VAL A 270 -3.47 -9.78 4.14
C VAL A 270 -3.53 -10.70 5.36
N VAL A 271 -4.24 -10.28 6.42
CA VAL A 271 -4.35 -11.08 7.65
C VAL A 271 -5.14 -12.37 7.40
N ALA A 272 -6.22 -12.32 6.62
CA ALA A 272 -7.00 -13.50 6.25
C ALA A 272 -6.16 -14.54 5.49
N LYS A 273 -5.32 -14.10 4.53
CA LYS A 273 -4.41 -15.00 3.81
C LYS A 273 -3.37 -15.61 4.75
N LEU A 274 -2.81 -14.84 5.69
CA LEU A 274 -1.88 -15.35 6.71
C LEU A 274 -2.55 -16.35 7.67
N ILE A 275 -3.80 -16.11 8.07
CA ILE A 275 -4.59 -17.07 8.85
C ILE A 275 -4.75 -18.36 8.05
N LYS A 276 -5.13 -18.28 6.76
CA LYS A 276 -5.27 -19.45 5.89
C LYS A 276 -3.96 -20.26 5.83
N ILE A 277 -2.83 -19.59 5.59
CA ILE A 277 -1.48 -20.19 5.56
C ILE A 277 -1.10 -20.87 6.89
N LEU A 278 -1.55 -20.34 8.03
CA LEU A 278 -1.23 -20.89 9.34
C LEU A 278 -2.03 -22.17 9.68
N TYR A 279 -3.24 -22.28 9.14
CA TYR A 279 -4.17 -23.38 9.44
C TYR A 279 -4.18 -24.49 8.38
N GLU A 280 -3.75 -24.19 7.15
CA GLU A 280 -3.38 -25.20 6.14
C GLU A 280 -2.05 -25.88 6.48
#